data_AF-A0A843GTJ2-F1
#
_entry.id   AF-A0A843GTJ2-F1
#
_cell.length_a   1.000
_cell.length_b   1.000
_cell.length_c   1.000
_cell.angle_alpha   90.00
_cell.angle_beta   90.00
_cell.angle_gamma   90.00
#
_symmetry.space_group_name_H-M   'P 1'
#
loop_
_entity.id
_entity.type
_entity.pdbx_description
1 polymer ?
#
loop_
_entity_poly.entity_id
_entity_poly.type
_entity_poly.pdbx_seq_one_letter_code
_entity_poly.pdbx_strand_id
1 'polypeptide(L)'
;MSNILDSNGLQYVWNKIKARFAEKTDIPAASSLTPLQDGTASAGSATTWAKGDHVHPTDTSRAPLASPAFTGTPTAPTPLSSDNSQKIATTEFVQSAVAGIEGAVYTIAQSQVDGHTFTMTGSNGYSQSITIPDNNTTYDPATQSVNGLMSSTDKTKLDGFSSASDYALKSDITGIYRYKGSVATESLLPSSGMEHGDVYDIVAASSYGAPGMNVAWNEDENAWDALGEKFQVTTITNQQIDEICV
;
A
#
# COMPACT_ATOMS: atom_id res chain seq x y z
N MET A 1 -102.10 -75.24 -63.32
CA MET A 1 -102.41 -73.81 -63.52
C MET A 1 -101.20 -73.03 -63.03
N SER A 2 -100.45 -72.39 -63.92
CA SER A 2 -99.34 -71.53 -63.49
C SER A 2 -99.92 -70.27 -62.89
N ASN A 3 -99.81 -70.11 -61.57
CA ASN A 3 -100.24 -68.92 -60.87
C ASN A 3 -99.24 -67.80 -61.16
N ILE A 4 -99.48 -67.05 -62.23
CA ILE A 4 -98.67 -65.89 -62.63
C ILE A 4 -99.31 -64.64 -62.02
N LEU A 5 -98.50 -63.75 -61.47
CA LEU A 5 -98.95 -62.47 -60.94
C LEU A 5 -99.50 -61.60 -62.09
N ASP A 6 -100.65 -60.99 -61.88
CA ASP A 6 -101.14 -59.94 -62.77
C ASP A 6 -100.31 -58.66 -62.61
N SER A 7 -100.58 -57.65 -63.44
CA SER A 7 -99.86 -56.36 -63.42
C SER A 7 -99.90 -55.70 -62.03
N ASN A 8 -101.03 -55.81 -61.32
CA ASN A 8 -101.21 -55.25 -59.99
C ASN A 8 -100.37 -55.99 -58.94
N GLY A 9 -100.31 -57.32 -59.01
CA GLY A 9 -99.48 -58.16 -58.14
C GLY A 9 -97.98 -57.90 -58.33
N LEU A 10 -97.53 -57.73 -59.58
CA LEU A 10 -96.16 -57.33 -59.90
C LEU A 10 -95.82 -55.95 -59.32
N GLN A 11 -96.71 -54.97 -59.47
CA GLN A 11 -96.53 -53.64 -58.91
C GLN A 11 -96.48 -53.66 -57.37
N TYR A 12 -97.32 -54.49 -56.73
CA TYR A 12 -97.32 -54.66 -55.29
C TYR A 12 -96.00 -55.23 -54.77
N VAL A 13 -95.50 -56.30 -55.40
CA VAL A 13 -94.21 -56.90 -55.06
C VAL A 13 -93.07 -55.90 -55.27
N TRP A 14 -93.07 -55.19 -56.39
CA TRP A 14 -92.07 -54.16 -56.68
C TRP A 14 -92.07 -53.02 -55.66
N ASN A 15 -93.25 -52.54 -55.24
CA ASN A 15 -93.37 -51.51 -54.22
C ASN A 15 -92.90 -52.00 -52.84
N LYS A 16 -93.17 -53.26 -52.49
CA LYS A 16 -92.65 -53.89 -51.26
C LYS A 16 -91.13 -54.02 -51.27
N ILE A 17 -90.55 -54.42 -52.39
CA ILE A 17 -89.11 -54.50 -52.57
C ILE A 17 -88.48 -53.11 -52.45
N LYS A 18 -89.03 -52.11 -53.13
CA LYS A 18 -88.58 -50.71 -53.02
C LYS A 18 -88.64 -50.19 -51.59
N ALA A 19 -89.71 -50.46 -50.85
CA ALA A 19 -89.84 -50.04 -49.45
C ALA A 19 -88.74 -50.65 -48.57
N ARG A 20 -88.40 -51.93 -48.78
CA ARG A 20 -87.30 -52.60 -48.05
C ARG A 20 -85.92 -52.03 -48.37
N PHE A 21 -85.71 -51.57 -49.59
CA PHE A 21 -84.47 -50.88 -49.95
C PHE A 21 -84.42 -49.43 -49.44
N ALA A 22 -85.57 -48.77 -49.27
CA ALA A 22 -85.65 -47.43 -48.67
C ALA A 22 -85.41 -47.43 -47.15
N GLU A 23 -85.68 -48.53 -46.45
CA GLU A 23 -85.34 -48.71 -45.02
C GLU A 23 -83.84 -48.85 -44.77
N LYS A 24 -83.05 -49.14 -45.82
CA LYS A 24 -81.59 -49.09 -45.73
C LYS A 24 -81.17 -47.62 -45.74
N THR A 25 -81.10 -47.04 -44.55
CA THR A 25 -80.52 -45.71 -44.34
C THR A 25 -79.17 -45.63 -45.02
N ASP A 26 -78.98 -44.60 -45.86
CA ASP A 26 -77.72 -44.33 -46.53
C ASP A 26 -76.55 -44.45 -45.54
N ILE A 27 -75.46 -45.08 -45.98
CA ILE A 27 -74.23 -45.17 -45.20
C ILE A 27 -73.83 -43.73 -44.83
N PRO A 28 -73.81 -43.36 -43.53
CA PRO A 28 -73.36 -42.04 -43.10
C PRO A 28 -72.01 -41.69 -43.73
N ALA A 29 -71.93 -40.49 -44.30
CA ALA A 29 -70.70 -40.02 -44.92
C ALA A 29 -69.55 -40.05 -43.91
N ALA A 30 -68.38 -40.50 -44.34
CA ALA A 30 -67.16 -40.41 -43.55
C ALA A 30 -66.89 -38.93 -43.20
N SER A 31 -66.41 -38.68 -41.99
CA SER A 31 -66.05 -37.33 -41.57
C SER A 31 -64.88 -36.81 -42.41
N SER A 32 -64.95 -35.54 -42.83
CA SER A 32 -63.85 -34.82 -43.50
C SER A 32 -63.14 -33.82 -42.57
N LEU A 33 -63.50 -33.81 -41.27
CA LEU A 33 -62.86 -32.95 -40.28
C LEU A 33 -61.56 -33.59 -39.80
N THR A 34 -60.52 -32.76 -39.66
CA THR A 34 -59.29 -33.17 -38.98
C THR A 34 -59.60 -33.50 -37.52
N PRO A 35 -58.95 -34.51 -36.91
CA PRO A 35 -59.07 -34.79 -35.48
C PRO A 35 -58.81 -33.52 -34.64
N LEU A 36 -59.46 -33.45 -33.48
CA LEU A 36 -59.26 -32.38 -32.51
C LEU A 36 -57.82 -32.45 -31.94
N GLN A 37 -57.27 -31.30 -31.55
CA GLN A 37 -55.96 -31.23 -30.90
C GLN A 37 -55.88 -32.13 -29.66
N ASP A 38 -54.65 -32.48 -29.30
CA ASP A 38 -54.33 -33.30 -28.13
C ASP A 38 -55.00 -32.77 -26.84
N GLY A 39 -55.63 -33.66 -26.08
CA GLY A 39 -56.34 -33.38 -24.83
C GLY A 39 -56.64 -34.64 -24.02
N THR A 40 -57.68 -34.62 -23.20
CA THR A 40 -58.15 -35.84 -22.51
C THR A 40 -58.74 -36.81 -23.55
N ALA A 41 -58.20 -38.03 -23.61
CA ALA A 41 -58.69 -39.05 -24.54
C ALA A 41 -60.20 -39.28 -24.35
N SER A 42 -60.96 -39.13 -25.44
CA SER A 42 -62.41 -39.34 -25.46
C SER A 42 -62.78 -40.11 -26.73
N ALA A 43 -63.49 -41.22 -26.55
CA ALA A 43 -64.04 -41.96 -27.68
C ALA A 43 -65.25 -41.20 -28.25
N GLY A 44 -65.30 -41.04 -29.57
CA GLY A 44 -66.47 -40.50 -30.25
C GLY A 44 -67.71 -41.39 -30.03
N SER A 45 -68.90 -40.79 -30.05
CA SER A 45 -70.17 -41.46 -29.66
C SER A 45 -70.78 -42.40 -30.72
N ALA A 46 -70.10 -42.68 -31.85
CA ALA A 46 -70.63 -43.52 -32.92
C ALA A 46 -69.89 -44.86 -33.07
N THR A 47 -70.65 -45.92 -33.33
CA THR A 47 -70.18 -47.32 -33.31
C THR A 47 -69.66 -47.85 -34.65
N THR A 48 -69.66 -47.06 -35.74
CA THR A 48 -69.42 -47.58 -37.11
C THR A 48 -68.33 -46.91 -37.95
N TRP A 49 -67.81 -45.73 -37.57
CA TRP A 49 -66.69 -45.07 -38.26
C TRP A 49 -65.86 -44.18 -37.31
N ALA A 50 -64.58 -43.96 -37.65
CA ALA A 50 -63.77 -42.91 -37.03
C ALA A 50 -64.33 -41.53 -37.43
N LYS A 51 -64.66 -40.68 -36.44
CA LYS A 51 -65.17 -39.33 -36.63
C LYS A 51 -64.08 -38.30 -36.35
N GLY A 52 -64.19 -37.12 -36.97
CA GLY A 52 -63.30 -35.98 -36.67
C GLY A 52 -63.47 -35.37 -35.27
N ASP A 53 -64.41 -35.84 -34.45
CA ASP A 53 -64.55 -35.47 -33.03
C ASP A 53 -63.66 -36.30 -32.08
N HIS A 54 -62.87 -37.23 -32.62
CA HIS A 54 -61.82 -37.92 -31.88
C HIS A 54 -60.77 -36.92 -31.38
N VAL A 55 -60.43 -37.03 -30.09
CA VAL A 55 -59.37 -36.26 -29.42
C VAL A 55 -58.20 -37.19 -29.13
N HIS A 56 -57.00 -36.83 -29.58
CA HIS A 56 -55.79 -37.56 -29.25
C HIS A 56 -55.38 -37.29 -27.79
N PRO A 57 -54.79 -38.26 -27.07
CA PRO A 57 -54.25 -37.98 -25.74
C PRO A 57 -53.07 -37.02 -25.80
N THR A 58 -52.99 -36.07 -24.87
CA THR A 58 -51.79 -35.25 -24.67
C THR A 58 -50.57 -36.11 -24.36
N ASP A 59 -49.50 -35.94 -25.14
CA ASP A 59 -48.22 -36.60 -24.89
C ASP A 59 -47.54 -36.00 -23.65
N THR A 60 -47.54 -36.76 -22.55
CA THR A 60 -46.88 -36.37 -21.29
C THR A 60 -45.45 -36.89 -21.18
N SER A 61 -44.92 -37.57 -22.21
CA SER A 61 -43.56 -38.13 -22.19
C SER A 61 -42.49 -37.12 -22.60
N ARG A 62 -42.90 -35.99 -23.20
CA ARG A 62 -42.01 -34.92 -23.69
C ARG A 62 -42.17 -33.67 -22.84
N ALA A 63 -41.09 -32.89 -22.73
CA ALA A 63 -41.15 -31.61 -22.05
C ALA A 63 -41.99 -30.60 -22.87
N PRO A 64 -42.77 -29.72 -22.21
CA PRO A 64 -43.53 -28.66 -22.89
C PRO A 64 -42.65 -27.74 -23.73
N LEU A 65 -43.16 -27.24 -24.85
CA LEU A 65 -42.43 -26.27 -25.68
C LEU A 65 -42.24 -24.93 -24.95
N ALA A 66 -43.30 -24.45 -24.30
CA ALA A 66 -43.27 -23.23 -23.52
C ALA A 66 -42.86 -23.56 -22.08
N SER A 67 -41.76 -22.94 -21.62
CA SER A 67 -41.27 -23.07 -20.24
C SER A 67 -41.13 -24.51 -19.76
N PRO A 68 -40.34 -25.37 -20.46
CA PRO A 68 -40.11 -26.74 -20.04
C PRO A 68 -39.51 -26.79 -18.62
N ALA A 69 -40.09 -27.61 -17.75
CA ALA A 69 -39.44 -28.04 -16.53
C ALA A 69 -38.68 -29.35 -16.82
N PHE A 70 -37.36 -29.29 -16.91
CA PHE A 70 -36.53 -30.49 -17.09
C PHE A 70 -36.35 -31.25 -15.77
N THR A 71 -36.22 -32.57 -15.85
CA THR A 71 -35.94 -33.44 -14.70
C THR A 71 -34.69 -34.30 -14.98
N GLY A 72 -34.07 -34.85 -13.93
CA GLY A 72 -32.83 -35.62 -14.06
C GLY A 72 -31.61 -34.75 -14.40
N THR A 73 -30.77 -35.23 -15.32
CA THR A 73 -29.54 -34.55 -15.77
C THR A 73 -29.66 -34.18 -17.25
N PRO A 74 -30.35 -33.08 -17.60
CA PRO A 74 -30.51 -32.67 -19.00
C PRO A 74 -29.16 -32.30 -19.62
N THR A 75 -28.94 -32.73 -20.86
CA THR A 75 -27.75 -32.41 -21.64
C THR A 75 -28.10 -31.46 -22.79
N ALA A 76 -27.22 -30.52 -23.09
CA ALA A 76 -27.29 -29.68 -24.29
C ALA A 76 -25.89 -29.63 -24.95
N PRO A 77 -25.78 -29.28 -26.24
CA PRO A 77 -24.48 -29.07 -26.88
C PRO A 77 -23.70 -27.97 -26.16
N THR A 78 -22.42 -28.23 -25.85
CA THR A 78 -21.54 -27.24 -25.21
C THR A 78 -21.15 -26.15 -26.23
N PRO A 79 -21.52 -24.88 -26.00
CA PRO A 79 -21.09 -23.77 -26.84
C PRO A 79 -19.58 -23.52 -26.73
N LEU A 80 -19.01 -22.84 -27.73
CA LEU A 80 -17.64 -22.32 -27.63
C LEU A 80 -17.58 -21.23 -26.55
N SER A 81 -16.43 -21.08 -25.87
CA SER A 81 -16.25 -20.10 -24.79
C SER A 81 -16.43 -18.64 -25.22
N SER A 82 -16.33 -18.34 -26.51
CA SER A 82 -16.55 -17.00 -27.08
C SER A 82 -17.99 -16.73 -27.53
N ASP A 83 -18.92 -17.69 -27.34
CA ASP A 83 -20.31 -17.57 -27.80
C ASP A 83 -21.12 -16.62 -26.90
N ASN A 84 -21.79 -15.64 -27.52
CA ASN A 84 -22.64 -14.65 -26.85
C ASN A 84 -24.11 -14.69 -27.32
N SER A 85 -24.53 -15.81 -27.93
CA SER A 85 -25.90 -16.02 -28.41
C SER A 85 -26.85 -16.48 -27.31
N GLN A 86 -28.14 -16.61 -27.64
CA GLN A 86 -29.20 -17.01 -26.71
C GLN A 86 -29.29 -18.54 -26.51
N LYS A 87 -28.20 -19.29 -26.73
CA LYS A 87 -28.16 -20.74 -26.48
C LYS A 87 -28.19 -21.03 -24.97
N ILE A 88 -28.60 -22.24 -24.60
CA ILE A 88 -28.53 -22.72 -23.23
C ILE A 88 -27.05 -22.85 -22.81
N ALA A 89 -26.68 -22.24 -21.69
CA ALA A 89 -25.35 -22.42 -21.10
C ALA A 89 -25.26 -23.79 -20.40
N THR A 90 -24.33 -24.64 -20.83
CA THR A 90 -24.03 -25.91 -20.16
C THR A 90 -23.10 -25.70 -18.97
N THR A 91 -23.05 -26.65 -18.03
CA THR A 91 -22.12 -26.61 -16.90
C THR A 91 -20.66 -26.59 -17.37
N GLU A 92 -20.34 -27.30 -18.45
CA GLU A 92 -19.01 -27.31 -19.07
C GLU A 92 -18.61 -25.93 -19.61
N PHE A 93 -19.52 -25.24 -20.31
CA PHE A 93 -19.28 -23.86 -20.77
C PHE A 93 -19.01 -22.91 -19.61
N VAL A 94 -19.84 -22.97 -18.55
CA VAL A 94 -19.65 -22.11 -17.36
C VAL A 94 -18.33 -22.40 -16.67
N GLN A 95 -17.97 -23.68 -16.49
CA GLN A 95 -16.69 -24.05 -15.88
C GLN A 95 -15.50 -23.53 -16.68
N SER A 96 -15.55 -23.63 -18.02
CA SER A 96 -14.51 -23.08 -18.89
C SER A 96 -14.44 -21.56 -18.81
N ALA A 97 -15.58 -20.87 -18.77
CA ALA A 97 -15.64 -19.42 -18.69
C ALA A 97 -15.08 -18.90 -17.36
N VAL A 98 -15.45 -19.54 -16.24
CA VAL A 98 -14.97 -19.17 -14.89
C VAL A 98 -13.48 -19.45 -14.71
N ALA A 99 -12.97 -20.58 -15.22
CA ALA A 99 -11.54 -20.89 -15.16
C ALA A 99 -10.67 -19.83 -15.87
N GLY A 100 -11.19 -19.21 -16.95
CA GLY A 100 -10.51 -18.10 -17.62
C GLY A 100 -10.40 -16.82 -16.77
N ILE A 101 -11.31 -16.63 -15.80
CA ILE A 101 -11.31 -15.47 -14.90
C ILE A 101 -10.32 -15.66 -13.75
N GLU A 102 -10.23 -16.86 -13.17
CA GLU A 102 -9.28 -17.16 -12.08
C GLU A 102 -7.82 -16.98 -12.49
N GLY A 103 -7.51 -17.21 -13.77
CA GLY A 103 -6.19 -16.89 -14.33
C GLY A 103 -5.92 -15.39 -14.50
N ALA A 104 -6.95 -14.52 -14.48
CA ALA A 104 -6.79 -13.08 -14.70
C ALA A 104 -6.68 -12.28 -13.40
N VAL A 105 -7.24 -12.79 -12.29
CA VAL A 105 -7.14 -12.16 -10.96
C VAL A 105 -5.88 -12.65 -10.26
N TYR A 106 -4.74 -12.06 -10.60
CA TYR A 106 -3.49 -12.33 -9.89
C TYR A 106 -3.52 -11.66 -8.51
N THR A 107 -3.82 -12.45 -7.48
CA THR A 107 -3.60 -12.04 -6.09
C THR A 107 -2.10 -11.90 -5.83
N ILE A 108 -1.72 -10.93 -5.00
CA ILE A 108 -0.33 -10.78 -4.58
C ILE A 108 -0.04 -11.87 -3.54
N ALA A 109 0.86 -12.79 -3.86
CA ALA A 109 1.28 -13.86 -2.96
C ALA A 109 2.33 -13.37 -1.95
N GLN A 110 3.18 -12.43 -2.37
CA GLN A 110 4.22 -11.85 -1.53
C GLN A 110 4.51 -10.40 -1.91
N SER A 111 4.73 -9.56 -0.90
CA SER A 111 5.29 -8.22 -1.04
C SER A 111 6.52 -8.10 -0.14
N GLN A 112 7.63 -7.64 -0.71
CA GLN A 112 8.93 -7.53 -0.05
C GLN A 112 9.50 -6.13 -0.31
N VAL A 113 10.21 -5.60 0.68
CA VAL A 113 11.07 -4.42 0.54
C VAL A 113 12.48 -4.87 0.86
N ASP A 114 13.41 -4.67 -0.09
CA ASP A 114 14.84 -4.85 0.11
C ASP A 114 15.57 -3.59 -0.38
N GLY A 115 16.15 -2.84 0.56
CA GLY A 115 16.69 -1.50 0.30
C GLY A 115 15.66 -0.55 -0.33
N HIS A 116 15.93 -0.09 -1.55
CA HIS A 116 15.09 0.82 -2.33
C HIS A 116 14.25 0.11 -3.40
N THR A 117 14.22 -1.22 -3.37
CA THR A 117 13.43 -2.04 -4.28
C THR A 117 12.21 -2.58 -3.57
N PHE A 118 11.05 -2.27 -4.13
CA PHE A 118 9.79 -2.90 -3.78
C PHE A 118 9.48 -3.99 -4.80
N THR A 119 9.35 -5.23 -4.35
CA THR A 119 9.02 -6.37 -5.20
C THR A 119 7.66 -6.94 -4.82
N MET A 120 6.81 -7.11 -5.82
CA MET A 120 5.52 -7.78 -5.71
C MET A 120 5.57 -9.05 -6.54
N THR A 121 5.24 -10.18 -5.92
CA THR A 121 5.15 -11.47 -6.60
C THR A 121 3.69 -11.92 -6.61
N GLY A 122 3.13 -12.07 -7.81
CA GLY A 122 1.80 -12.63 -8.01
C GLY A 122 1.75 -14.13 -7.70
N SER A 123 0.56 -14.66 -7.42
CA SER A 123 0.32 -16.09 -7.19
C SER A 123 0.67 -16.98 -8.39
N ASN A 124 0.79 -16.41 -9.59
CA ASN A 124 1.29 -17.06 -10.80
C ASN A 124 2.83 -17.08 -10.91
N GLY A 125 3.55 -16.55 -9.91
CA GLY A 125 5.01 -16.44 -9.90
C GLY A 125 5.56 -15.25 -10.70
N TYR A 126 4.71 -14.46 -11.36
CA TYR A 126 5.15 -13.26 -12.06
C TYR A 126 5.51 -12.18 -11.04
N SER A 127 6.73 -11.65 -11.14
CA SER A 127 7.25 -10.66 -10.19
C SER A 127 7.48 -9.32 -10.87
N GLN A 128 6.97 -8.24 -10.27
CA GLN A 128 7.31 -6.87 -10.64
C GLN A 128 8.15 -6.25 -9.53
N SER A 129 9.24 -5.61 -9.94
CA SER A 129 10.06 -4.83 -9.03
C SER A 129 10.06 -3.38 -9.49
N ILE A 130 9.84 -2.47 -8.54
CA ILE A 130 10.09 -1.05 -8.71
C ILE A 130 11.31 -0.75 -7.86
N THR A 131 12.43 -0.51 -8.52
CA THR A 131 13.63 0.03 -7.87
C THR A 131 13.57 1.53 -8.03
N ILE A 132 13.47 2.24 -6.91
CA ILE A 132 13.75 3.67 -6.91
C ILE A 132 15.26 3.79 -7.04
N PRO A 133 15.78 4.42 -8.12
CA PRO A 133 17.22 4.59 -8.26
C PRO A 133 17.75 5.24 -6.99
N ASP A 134 18.71 4.58 -6.36
CA ASP A 134 19.56 5.22 -5.38
C ASP A 134 20.44 6.19 -6.16
N ASN A 135 19.90 7.39 -6.41
CA ASN A 135 20.75 8.57 -6.45
C ASN A 135 21.28 8.73 -5.02
N ASN A 136 22.18 7.84 -4.59
CA ASN A 136 23.06 8.12 -3.48
C ASN A 136 23.81 9.37 -3.92
N THR A 137 23.30 10.53 -3.54
CA THR A 137 23.84 11.81 -3.90
C THR A 137 25.17 11.88 -3.18
N THR A 138 26.20 11.37 -3.84
CA THR A 138 27.56 11.41 -3.36
C THR A 138 27.95 12.87 -3.53
N TYR A 139 27.74 13.65 -2.47
CA TYR A 139 28.16 15.03 -2.44
C TYR A 139 29.66 15.05 -2.22
N ASP A 140 30.38 15.75 -3.10
CA ASP A 140 31.77 16.06 -2.83
C ASP A 140 31.86 16.82 -1.49
N PRO A 141 32.93 16.60 -0.70
CA PRO A 141 33.14 17.31 0.54
C PRO A 141 33.10 18.83 0.33
N ALA A 142 32.47 19.55 1.26
CA ALA A 142 32.54 21.00 1.26
C ALA A 142 33.99 21.45 1.51
N THR A 143 34.49 22.35 0.66
CA THR A 143 35.78 23.01 0.84
C THR A 143 35.57 24.48 1.17
N GLN A 144 36.63 25.20 1.54
CA GLN A 144 36.55 26.66 1.74
C GLN A 144 36.24 27.44 0.45
N SER A 145 36.25 26.78 -0.72
CA SER A 145 36.00 27.42 -2.02
C SER A 145 34.85 26.80 -2.81
N VAL A 146 34.35 25.62 -2.42
CA VAL A 146 33.28 24.89 -3.12
C VAL A 146 32.23 24.43 -2.12
N ASN A 147 30.96 24.76 -2.40
CA ASN A 147 29.83 24.29 -1.60
C ASN A 147 29.71 22.77 -1.69
N GLY A 148 29.47 22.12 -0.54
CA GLY A 148 29.09 20.70 -0.46
C GLY A 148 27.78 20.56 0.32
N LEU A 149 27.76 19.71 1.35
CA LEU A 149 26.65 19.59 2.30
C LEU A 149 26.48 20.81 3.23
N MET A 150 27.44 21.74 3.22
CA MET A 150 27.38 23.05 3.83
C MET A 150 27.94 24.10 2.86
N SER A 151 27.60 25.37 3.07
CA SER A 151 28.15 26.45 2.25
C SER A 151 29.66 26.57 2.46
N SER A 152 30.40 26.98 1.42
CA SER A 152 31.82 27.31 1.55
C SER A 152 32.03 28.40 2.61
N THR A 153 31.10 29.35 2.73
CA THR A 153 31.07 30.35 3.81
C THR A 153 31.04 29.73 5.20
N ASP A 154 30.17 28.74 5.44
CA ASP A 154 30.07 28.10 6.75
C ASP A 154 31.21 27.12 6.99
N LYS A 155 31.76 26.50 5.93
CA LYS A 155 32.99 25.71 6.03
C LYS A 155 34.18 26.59 6.42
N THR A 156 34.30 27.79 5.86
CA THR A 156 35.34 28.75 6.25
C THR A 156 35.18 29.23 7.69
N LYS A 157 33.95 29.45 8.16
CA LYS A 157 33.71 29.74 9.59
C LYS A 157 34.10 28.56 10.48
N LEU A 158 33.77 27.34 10.07
CA LEU A 158 34.08 26.13 10.81
C LEU A 158 35.59 25.88 10.89
N ASP A 159 36.31 26.09 9.78
CA ASP A 159 37.77 25.99 9.72
C ASP A 159 38.47 27.15 10.45
N GLY A 160 37.77 28.28 10.61
CA GLY A 160 38.21 29.41 11.40
C GLY A 160 38.13 29.19 12.91
N PHE A 161 37.46 28.12 13.38
CA PHE A 161 37.73 27.62 14.72
C PHE A 161 39.12 26.98 14.68
N SER A 162 40.06 27.66 15.31
CA SER A 162 41.39 27.15 15.55
C SER A 162 41.42 25.72 16.09
N SER A 163 42.56 25.04 15.91
CA SER A 163 42.86 23.83 16.68
C SER A 163 42.73 24.14 18.18
N ALA A 164 42.38 23.14 19.01
CA ALA A 164 42.15 23.31 20.45
C ALA A 164 43.30 24.01 21.23
N SER A 165 44.47 24.18 20.59
CA SER A 165 45.66 24.89 21.07
C SER A 165 45.57 26.42 21.08
N ASP A 166 44.64 27.06 20.34
CA ASP A 166 44.66 28.53 20.21
C ASP A 166 43.74 29.23 21.22
N TYR A 167 42.90 28.48 21.92
CA TYR A 167 42.32 28.95 23.19
C TYR A 167 43.29 28.56 24.29
N ALA A 168 43.63 29.50 25.19
CA ALA A 168 44.45 29.20 26.35
C ALA A 168 43.86 27.97 27.06
N LEU A 169 44.59 26.85 27.02
CA LEU A 169 44.17 25.64 27.70
C LEU A 169 43.99 25.96 29.18
N LYS A 170 43.17 25.18 29.89
CA LYS A 170 43.05 25.38 31.34
C LYS A 170 44.43 25.35 32.02
N SER A 171 45.38 24.56 31.48
CA SER A 171 46.80 24.54 31.87
C SER A 171 47.48 25.90 31.69
N ASP A 172 47.26 26.55 30.56
CA ASP A 172 47.89 27.82 30.19
C ASP A 172 47.35 28.97 31.05
N ILE A 173 46.05 28.95 31.37
CA ILE A 173 45.39 29.91 32.28
C ILE A 173 45.85 29.70 33.73
N THR A 174 46.01 28.46 34.17
CA THR A 174 46.49 28.16 35.53
C THR A 174 47.99 28.40 35.73
N GLY A 175 48.74 28.63 34.64
CA GLY A 175 50.19 28.83 34.65
C GLY A 175 50.65 30.29 34.57
N ILE A 176 49.77 31.26 34.28
CA ILE A 176 50.16 32.65 33.95
C ILE A 176 50.92 33.33 35.10
N TYR A 177 50.52 33.11 36.36
CA TYR A 177 51.23 33.62 37.53
C TYR A 177 51.33 32.58 38.63
N ARG A 178 52.55 32.06 38.86
CA ARG A 178 52.88 31.03 39.84
C ARG A 178 53.71 31.64 40.95
N TYR A 179 53.11 31.93 42.09
CA TYR A 179 53.85 32.49 43.22
C TYR A 179 54.84 31.47 43.80
N LYS A 180 56.12 31.86 43.87
CA LYS A 180 57.26 31.02 44.26
C LYS A 180 57.80 31.35 45.65
N GLY A 181 57.43 32.50 46.22
CA GLY A 181 57.78 32.89 47.59
C GLY A 181 58.24 34.34 47.70
N SER A 182 58.81 34.65 48.86
CA SER A 182 59.33 35.98 49.21
C SER A 182 60.84 36.02 49.24
N VAL A 183 61.44 37.07 48.71
CA VAL A 183 62.87 37.37 48.84
C VAL A 183 63.08 38.64 49.64
N ALA A 184 64.12 38.67 50.49
CA ALA A 184 64.35 39.83 51.35
C ALA A 184 64.75 41.08 50.56
N THR A 185 65.53 40.91 49.49
CA THR A 185 66.06 41.97 48.62
C THR A 185 66.11 41.51 47.17
N GLU A 186 66.16 42.46 46.24
CA GLU A 186 66.24 42.20 44.79
C GLU A 186 67.38 41.25 44.39
N SER A 187 68.54 41.38 45.05
CA SER A 187 69.72 40.53 44.82
C SER A 187 69.52 39.04 45.11
N LEU A 188 68.44 38.68 45.80
CA LEU A 188 68.10 37.30 46.14
C LEU A 188 67.09 36.69 45.18
N LEU A 189 66.63 37.43 44.15
CA LEU A 189 65.86 36.84 43.08
C LEU A 189 66.70 35.78 42.35
N PRO A 190 66.13 34.62 41.99
CA PRO A 190 66.83 33.63 41.21
C PRO A 190 67.36 34.22 39.89
N SER A 191 68.52 33.74 39.44
CA SER A 191 69.13 34.13 38.17
C SER A 191 69.06 33.04 37.09
N SER A 192 68.52 31.86 37.43
CA SER A 192 68.37 30.73 36.51
C SER A 192 67.27 29.79 36.98
N GLY A 193 66.64 29.05 36.06
CA GLY A 193 65.63 28.04 36.38
C GLY A 193 64.24 28.60 36.69
N MET A 194 63.96 29.83 36.25
CA MET A 194 62.61 30.41 36.27
C MET A 194 61.92 30.10 34.95
N GLU A 195 60.62 29.88 35.02
CA GLU A 195 59.75 29.72 33.85
C GLU A 195 58.82 30.93 33.75
N HIS A 196 58.34 31.25 32.55
CA HIS A 196 57.43 32.39 32.32
C HIS A 196 56.27 32.39 33.33
N GLY A 197 56.07 33.51 34.01
CA GLY A 197 55.00 33.66 35.01
C GLY A 197 55.36 33.22 36.43
N ASP A 198 56.59 32.79 36.73
CA ASP A 198 57.02 32.62 38.13
C ASP A 198 57.03 33.99 38.83
N VAL A 199 56.38 34.11 39.99
CA VAL A 199 56.21 35.37 40.74
C VAL A 199 56.91 35.32 42.10
N TYR A 200 57.66 36.35 42.45
CA TYR A 200 58.20 36.56 43.80
C TYR A 200 57.77 37.92 44.35
N ASP A 201 57.65 38.03 45.67
CA ASP A 201 57.60 39.35 46.33
C ASP A 201 58.98 39.73 46.87
N ILE A 202 59.34 41.01 46.70
CA ILE A 202 60.57 41.58 47.23
C ILE A 202 60.22 42.40 48.48
N VAL A 203 60.69 41.97 49.65
CA VAL A 203 60.32 42.57 50.93
C VAL A 203 60.89 43.98 51.10
N ALA A 204 62.12 44.23 50.66
CA ALA A 204 62.73 45.55 50.66
C ALA A 204 62.37 46.36 49.40
N ALA A 205 62.62 47.67 49.43
CA ALA A 205 62.58 48.49 48.23
C ALA A 205 63.60 47.99 47.20
N SER A 206 63.23 47.99 45.92
CA SER A 206 64.03 47.48 44.81
C SER A 206 63.98 48.41 43.62
N SER A 207 64.75 48.12 42.57
CA SER A 207 64.64 48.81 41.27
C SER A 207 63.24 48.67 40.65
N TYR A 208 62.51 47.62 41.01
CA TYR A 208 61.17 47.32 40.54
C TYR A 208 60.07 48.10 41.28
N GLY A 209 60.35 48.69 42.45
CA GLY A 209 59.41 49.55 43.18
C GLY A 209 59.55 49.50 44.71
N ALA A 210 58.50 49.94 45.42
CA ALA A 210 58.51 50.06 46.88
C ALA A 210 58.57 48.68 47.61
N PRO A 211 58.81 48.66 48.94
CA PRO A 211 58.80 47.42 49.72
C PRO A 211 57.52 46.61 49.53
N GLY A 212 57.67 45.32 49.22
CA GLY A 212 56.57 44.40 48.93
C GLY A 212 56.10 44.40 47.46
N MET A 213 56.94 44.84 46.52
CA MET A 213 56.67 44.75 45.08
C MET A 213 56.67 43.30 44.61
N ASN A 214 55.63 42.88 43.90
CA ASN A 214 55.60 41.59 43.22
C ASN A 214 56.24 41.73 41.83
N VAL A 215 57.10 40.78 41.49
CA VAL A 215 57.74 40.69 40.17
C VAL A 215 57.46 39.33 39.55
N ALA A 216 57.23 39.30 38.23
CA ALA A 216 57.06 38.07 37.46
C ALA A 216 58.21 37.89 36.47
N TRP A 217 58.64 36.64 36.29
CA TRP A 217 59.65 36.32 35.29
C TRP A 217 59.04 36.34 33.88
N ASN A 218 59.59 37.19 33.01
CA ASN A 218 59.28 37.22 31.59
C ASN A 218 60.43 36.54 30.82
N GLU A 219 60.15 35.37 30.23
CA GLU A 219 61.14 34.63 29.46
C GLU A 219 61.50 35.28 28.12
N ASP A 220 60.55 36.01 27.51
CA ASP A 220 60.75 36.67 26.21
C ASP A 220 61.73 37.83 26.34
N GLU A 221 61.66 38.55 27.47
CA GLU A 221 62.54 39.67 27.78
C GLU A 221 63.75 39.26 28.65
N ASN A 222 63.79 37.99 29.09
CA ASN A 222 64.78 37.43 30.01
C ASN A 222 65.03 38.34 31.24
N ALA A 223 63.93 38.85 31.80
CA ALA A 223 63.94 39.86 32.85
C ALA A 223 62.73 39.69 33.79
N TRP A 224 62.85 40.27 34.98
CA TRP A 224 61.73 40.42 35.91
C TRP A 224 60.89 41.65 35.54
N ASP A 225 59.58 41.47 35.44
CA ASP A 225 58.60 42.55 35.21
C ASP A 225 57.83 42.88 36.49
N ALA A 226 57.57 44.17 36.73
CA ALA A 226 56.91 44.65 37.93
C ALA A 226 55.38 44.55 37.81
N LEU A 227 54.75 43.77 38.68
CA LEU A 227 53.30 43.54 38.63
C LEU A 227 52.49 44.49 39.53
N GLY A 228 53.03 44.82 40.71
CA GLY A 228 52.35 45.71 41.64
C GLY A 228 52.76 45.54 43.10
N GLU A 229 52.64 46.63 43.83
CA GLU A 229 52.95 46.69 45.27
C GLU A 229 51.89 45.96 46.09
N LYS A 230 52.30 45.45 47.25
CA LYS A 230 51.38 44.90 48.23
C LYS A 230 50.35 45.95 48.64
N PHE A 231 49.07 45.61 48.54
CA PHE A 231 47.99 46.39 49.12
C PHE A 231 48.16 46.45 50.65
N GLN A 232 48.52 47.61 51.18
CA GLN A 232 48.68 47.83 52.62
C GLN A 232 47.39 48.44 53.19
N VAL A 233 46.75 47.72 54.10
CA VAL A 233 45.65 48.27 54.91
C VAL A 233 46.25 48.79 56.21
N THR A 234 46.38 50.10 56.33
CA THR A 234 46.74 50.75 57.58
C THR A 234 45.46 51.05 58.35
N THR A 235 45.40 50.63 59.62
CA THR A 235 44.26 50.94 60.49
C THR A 235 44.20 52.44 60.78
N ILE A 236 43.04 53.05 60.58
CA ILE A 236 42.78 54.42 61.01
C ILE A 236 42.56 54.45 62.52
N THR A 237 43.10 55.46 63.20
CA THR A 237 42.85 55.68 64.63
C THR A 237 41.48 56.36 64.83
N ASN A 238 40.88 56.21 66.00
CA ASN A 238 39.60 56.87 66.32
C ASN A 238 39.68 58.40 66.12
N GLN A 239 40.83 59.00 66.44
CA GLN A 239 41.06 60.43 66.22
C GLN A 239 40.97 60.82 64.73
N GLN A 240 41.49 59.98 63.83
CA GLN A 240 41.42 60.22 62.39
C GLN A 240 40.01 59.98 61.82
N ILE A 241 39.22 59.08 62.43
CA ILE A 241 37.79 58.92 62.08
C ILE A 241 37.03 60.19 62.40
N ASP A 242 37.23 60.74 63.59
CA ASP A 242 36.53 61.95 64.05
C ASP A 242 36.86 63.17 63.16
N GLU A 243 38.07 63.26 62.61
CA GLU A 243 38.50 64.31 61.68
C GLU A 243 37.94 64.18 60.25
N ILE A 244 37.50 62.98 59.84
CA ILE A 244 36.91 62.74 58.52
C ILE A 244 35.38 62.90 58.56
N CYS A 245 34.76 62.69 59.72
CA CYS A 245 33.32 62.75 59.93
C CYS A 245 32.74 64.16 60.13
N VAL A 246 33.45 65.21 59.66
CA VAL A 246 33.00 66.62 59.75
C VAL A 246 32.22 67.06 58.51
#